data_AF-A0A442NIH2-F1
#
_entry.id   AF-A0A442NIH2-F1
#
_cell.length_a   1.000
_cell.length_b   1.000
_cell.length_c   1.000
_cell.angle_alpha   90.00
_cell.angle_beta   90.00
_cell.angle_gamma   90.00
#
_symmetry.space_group_name_H-M   'P 1'
#
loop_
_entity.id
_entity.type
_entity.pdbx_description
1 polymer ?
#
loop_
_entity_poly.entity_id
_entity_poly.type
_entity_poly.pdbx_seq_one_letter_code
_entity_poly.pdbx_strand_id
1 'polypeptide(L)' 'MSAPLQRPNSLDIRRAIVGYLIDHVDNPSVSIFEVTNAVREMFPLCDLTDWQIGDLIAKSAIDAGFAIDFDAAS' A
#
# COMPACT_ATOMS: atom_id res chain seq x y z
N MET A 1 -12.71 -21.11 20.00
CA MET A 1 -11.30 -20.68 20.17
C MET A 1 -11.07 -19.56 19.17
N SER A 2 -10.89 -18.32 19.62
CA SER A 2 -10.58 -17.21 18.73
C SER A 2 -9.11 -17.30 18.36
N ALA A 3 -8.79 -17.36 17.07
CA ALA A 3 -7.40 -17.23 16.61
C ALA A 3 -6.83 -15.90 17.12
N PRO A 4 -5.53 -15.83 17.49
CA PRO A 4 -4.91 -14.55 17.80
C PRO A 4 -5.19 -13.58 16.64
N LEU A 5 -5.63 -12.36 16.95
CA LEU A 5 -5.68 -11.28 15.96
C LEU A 5 -4.24 -11.03 15.52
N GLN A 6 -3.83 -11.69 14.45
CA GLN A 6 -2.48 -11.63 13.96
C GLN A 6 -2.31 -10.26 13.32
N ARG A 7 -1.48 -9.42 13.93
CA ARG A 7 -1.17 -8.11 13.33
C ARG A 7 -0.36 -8.35 12.06
N PRO A 8 -0.74 -7.73 10.93
CA PRO A 8 -0.01 -7.89 9.69
C PRO A 8 1.40 -7.32 9.87
N ASN A 9 2.40 -8.10 9.46
CA ASN A 9 3.78 -7.63 9.46
C ASN A 9 4.08 -6.85 8.17
N SER A 10 5.26 -6.23 8.08
CA SER A 10 5.64 -5.41 6.92
C SER A 10 5.63 -6.17 5.58
N LEU A 11 5.83 -7.49 5.59
CA LEU A 11 5.81 -8.33 4.40
C LEU A 11 4.38 -8.59 3.91
N ASP A 12 3.42 -8.72 4.83
CA ASP A 12 1.99 -8.83 4.49
C ASP A 12 1.51 -7.53 3.84
N ILE A 13 1.89 -6.38 4.41
CA ILE A 13 1.58 -5.06 3.86
C ILE A 13 2.20 -4.86 2.46
N ARG A 14 3.50 -5.19 2.30
CA ARG A 14 4.16 -5.09 0.99
C ARG A 14 3.50 -5.97 -0.06
N ARG A 15 3.07 -7.19 0.29
CA ARG A 15 2.36 -8.08 -0.64
C ARG A 15 1.04 -7.48 -1.11
N ALA A 16 0.28 -6.86 -0.21
CA ALA A 16 -0.97 -6.21 -0.57
C ALA A 16 -0.75 -5.00 -1.49
N ILE A 17 0.29 -4.19 -1.21
CA ILE A 17 0.69 -3.09 -2.09
C ILE A 17 1.04 -3.61 -3.49
N VAL A 18 1.87 -4.65 -3.59
CA VAL A 18 2.22 -5.25 -4.90
C VAL A 18 0.99 -5.82 -5.60
N GLY A 19 0.08 -6.46 -4.87
CA GLY A 19 -1.20 -6.93 -5.40
C GLY A 19 -2.01 -5.79 -6.01
N TYR A 20 -2.17 -4.69 -5.27
CA TYR A 20 -2.83 -3.48 -5.77
C TYR A 20 -2.18 -2.97 -7.07
N LEU A 21 -0.84 -2.91 -7.14
CA LEU A 21 -0.14 -2.48 -8.35
C LEU A 21 -0.42 -3.40 -9.55
N ILE A 22 -0.37 -4.72 -9.35
CA ILE A 22 -0.67 -5.69 -10.42
C ILE A 22 -2.09 -5.49 -10.97
N ASP A 23 -3.06 -5.26 -10.08
CA ASP A 23 -4.45 -5.03 -10.47
C ASP A 23 -4.64 -3.71 -11.26
N HIS A 24 -3.68 -2.79 -11.20
CA HIS A 24 -3.70 -1.49 -11.87
C HIS A 24 -2.68 -1.38 -13.01
N VAL A 25 -2.16 -2.49 -13.54
CA VAL A 25 -1.13 -2.50 -14.60
C VAL A 25 -1.56 -1.78 -15.88
N ASP A 26 -2.87 -1.72 -16.17
CA ASP A 26 -3.41 -1.04 -17.35
C ASP A 26 -3.30 0.50 -17.25
N ASN A 27 -3.13 1.04 -16.03
CA ASN A 27 -2.86 2.44 -15.77
C ASN A 27 -1.71 2.56 -14.76
N PRO A 28 -0.44 2.51 -15.20
CA PRO A 28 0.71 2.37 -14.33
C PRO A 28 1.10 3.69 -13.63
N SER A 29 0.15 4.27 -12.90
CA SER A 29 0.27 5.46 -12.06
C SER A 29 -0.54 5.24 -10.78
N VAL A 30 0.04 5.57 -9.62
CA VAL A 30 -0.65 5.42 -8.33
C VAL A 30 -0.52 6.65 -7.45
N SER A 31 -1.60 7.00 -6.74
CA SER A 31 -1.54 7.93 -5.62
C SER A 31 -1.14 7.20 -4.34
N ILE A 32 -0.14 7.74 -3.63
CA ILE A 32 0.26 7.20 -2.31
C ILE A 32 -0.90 7.27 -1.32
N PHE A 33 -1.72 8.32 -1.39
CA PHE A 33 -2.86 8.50 -0.48
C PHE A 33 -3.92 7.42 -0.69
N GLU A 34 -4.33 7.19 -1.94
CA GLU A 34 -5.31 6.16 -2.29
C GLU A 34 -4.87 4.77 -1.85
N VAL A 35 -3.62 4.40 -2.17
CA VAL A 35 -3.08 3.09 -1.80
C VAL A 35 -2.93 2.97 -0.28
N THR A 36 -2.57 4.04 0.42
CA THR A 36 -2.50 4.04 1.89
C THR A 36 -3.87 3.77 2.51
N ASN A 37 -4.93 4.42 2.01
CA ASN A 37 -6.29 4.19 2.48
C ASN A 37 -6.73 2.74 2.22
N ALA A 38 -6.48 2.21 1.02
CA ALA A 38 -6.80 0.82 0.69
C ALA A 38 -6.07 -0.18 1.62
N VAL A 39 -4.79 0.07 1.91
CA VAL A 39 -4.01 -0.74 2.87
C VAL A 39 -4.60 -0.64 4.28
N ARG A 40 -5.03 0.54 4.73
CA ARG A 40 -5.65 0.73 6.06
C ARG A 40 -6.99 0.02 6.19
N GLU A 41 -7.81 0.03 5.14
CA GLU A 41 -9.07 -0.70 5.09
C GLU A 41 -8.86 -2.21 5.13
N MET A 42 -7.85 -2.72 4.41
CA MET A 42 -7.51 -4.13 4.38
C MET A 42 -6.84 -4.61 5.68
N PHE A 43 -6.10 -3.72 6.34
CA PHE A 43 -5.33 -4.02 7.55
C PHE A 43 -5.60 -3.02 8.67
N PRO A 44 -6.80 -3.04 9.27
CA PRO A 44 -7.18 -2.08 10.31
C PRO A 44 -6.34 -2.19 11.60
N LEU A 45 -5.63 -3.31 11.78
CA LEU A 45 -4.73 -3.56 12.92
C LEU A 45 -3.24 -3.39 12.56
N CYS A 46 -2.94 -2.76 11.42
CA CYS A 46 -1.56 -2.48 11.02
C CYS A 46 -0.92 -1.42 11.93
N ASP A 47 0.21 -1.78 12.55
CA ASP A 47 0.97 -0.87 13.43
C ASP A 47 1.90 0.09 12.67
N LEU A 48 2.08 -0.09 11.35
CA LEU A 48 2.89 0.82 10.55
C LEU A 48 2.23 2.20 10.50
N THR A 49 3.02 3.26 10.49
CA THR A 49 2.53 4.63 10.29
C THR A 49 2.20 4.86 8.81
N ASP A 50 1.39 5.87 8.51
CA ASP A 50 1.08 6.24 7.12
C ASP A 50 2.35 6.59 6.33
N TRP A 51 3.34 7.19 6.99
CA TRP A 51 4.66 7.44 6.39
C TRP A 51 5.39 6.14 6.03
N GLN A 52 5.37 5.12 6.90
CA GLN A 52 6.00 3.83 6.63
C GLN A 52 5.28 3.07 5.51
N ILE A 53 3.95 3.15 5.47
CA ILE A 53 3.15 2.60 4.38
C ILE A 53 3.48 3.33 3.08
N GLY A 54 3.54 4.66 3.09
CA GLY A 54 3.92 5.48 1.94
C GLY A 54 5.32 5.16 1.39
N ASP A 55 6.31 4.94 2.26
CA ASP A 55 7.65 4.50 1.87
C ASP A 55 7.64 3.12 1.19
N LEU A 56 6.84 2.17 1.70
CA LEU A 56 6.65 0.86 1.07
C LEU A 56 5.97 0.97 -0.29
N ILE A 57 4.96 1.85 -0.43
CA ILE A 57 4.26 2.11 -1.69
C ILE A 57 5.23 2.69 -2.70
N ALA A 58 5.96 3.75 -2.35
CA ALA A 58 6.89 4.42 -3.26
C ALA A 58 7.97 3.45 -3.78
N LYS A 59 8.59 2.67 -2.88
CA LYS A 59 9.58 1.66 -3.27
C LYS A 59 9.00 0.60 -4.19
N SER A 60 7.84 0.05 -3.85
CA SER A 60 7.20 -1.00 -4.64
C SER A 60 6.75 -0.49 -6.01
N ALA A 61 6.23 0.74 -6.09
CA ALA A 61 5.84 1.38 -7.33
C ALA A 61 7.05 1.64 -8.24
N ILE A 62 8.14 2.20 -7.70
CA ILE A 62 9.39 2.43 -8.43
C ILE A 62 9.96 1.11 -8.97
N ASP A 63 10.04 0.08 -8.12
CA ASP A 63 10.54 -1.25 -8.51
C ASP A 63 9.68 -1.89 -9.62
N ALA A 64 8.36 -1.60 -9.63
CA ALA A 64 7.41 -2.09 -10.62
C ALA A 64 7.30 -1.21 -11.88
N GLY A 65 7.97 -0.05 -11.92
CA GLY A 65 7.91 0.89 -13.05
C GLY A 65 6.64 1.75 -13.10
N PHE A 66 5.93 1.90 -11.99
CA PHE A 66 4.75 2.77 -11.88
C PHE A 66 5.19 4.23 -11.65
N ALA A 67 4.46 5.16 -12.27
CA ALA A 67 4.50 6.56 -11.87
C ALA A 67 3.84 6.74 -10.50
N ILE A 68 4.33 7.71 -9.74
CA ILE A 68 3.69 8.13 -8.48
C ILE A 68 3.02 9.47 -8.76
N ASP A 69 1.70 9.49 -8.61
CA ASP A 69 0.92 10.72 -8.62
C ASP A 69 1.00 11.35 -7.23
N PHE A 70 1.55 12.56 -7.19
CA PHE A 70 1.57 13.36 -5.97
C PHE A 70 0.32 14.23 -6.04
N ASP A 71 -0.74 13.80 -5.36
CA ASP A 71 -2.05 14.47 -5.35
C ASP A 71 -1.88 15.99 -5.49
N ALA A 72 -2.21 16.51 -6.67
CA ALA A 72 -2.13 17.93 -6.91
C ALA A 72 -3.13 18.58 -5.97
N ALA A 73 -2.65 19.42 -5.05
CA ALA A 73 -3.51 20.20 -4.17
C ALA A 73 -4.45 21.07 -5.02
N SER A 74 -5.68 20.59 -5.21
CA SER A 74 -6.80 21.32 -5.80
C SER A 74 -7.65 21.94 -4.70
#